data_AF-A0A946B028-F1
#
_entry.id   AF-A0A946B028-F1
#
_cell.length_a   1.000
_cell.length_b   1.000
_cell.length_c   1.000
_cell.angle_alpha   90.00
_cell.angle_beta   90.00
_cell.angle_gamma   90.00
#
_symmetry.space_group_name_H-M   'P 1'
#
loop_
_entity.id
_entity.type
_entity.pdbx_description
1 polymer ?
#
loop_
_entity_poly.entity_id
_entity_poly.type
_entity_poly.pdbx_seq_one_letter_code
_entity_poly.pdbx_strand_id
1 'polypeptide(L)'
;MPAWADIMAGAWSYRAFKNDDDLSLPFNDLRFATATLTLDAKLDDTLSGTLKGEGWGTWIEWGLNLEGAREGEAGFQFQGVNEIQGDQWVYTYRGTMLETLSEASNRRFVITGTVMRSLARVHVPGEAGEHATFIAVKRAHYPD
;
A
#
# COMPACT_ATOMS: atom_id res chain seq x y z
N MET A 1 -5.64 19.73 -12.93
CA MET A 1 -5.40 18.74 -11.85
C MET A 1 -3.92 18.76 -11.51
N PRO A 2 -3.52 18.56 -10.24
CA PRO A 2 -2.11 18.50 -9.87
C PRO A 2 -1.39 17.39 -10.64
N ALA A 3 -0.07 17.50 -10.82
CA ALA A 3 0.69 16.46 -11.50
C ALA A 3 0.65 15.15 -10.70
N TRP A 4 0.75 14.00 -11.38
CA TRP A 4 0.73 12.69 -10.73
C TRP A 4 1.78 12.60 -9.60
N ALA A 5 3.00 13.09 -9.84
CA ALA A 5 4.08 13.08 -8.85
C ALA A 5 3.71 13.88 -7.59
N ASP A 6 3.11 15.07 -7.75
CA ASP A 6 2.67 15.91 -6.63
C ASP A 6 1.58 15.23 -5.80
N ILE A 7 0.64 14.57 -6.47
CA ILE A 7 -0.44 13.84 -5.79
C ILE A 7 0.14 12.63 -5.06
N MET A 8 1.09 11.92 -5.65
CA MET A 8 1.66 10.70 -5.11
C MET A 8 2.56 10.96 -3.89
N ALA A 9 3.41 11.99 -3.96
CA ALA A 9 4.41 12.29 -2.93
C ALA A 9 3.81 12.66 -1.57
N GLY A 10 4.29 12.05 -0.49
CA GLY A 10 3.85 12.30 0.89
C GLY A 10 3.25 11.08 1.59
N ALA A 11 2.52 11.32 2.68
CA ALA A 11 2.03 10.27 3.57
C ALA A 11 0.58 9.85 3.30
N TRP A 12 0.35 8.56 3.45
CA TRP A 12 -0.91 7.87 3.19
C TRP A 12 -1.24 6.90 4.33
N SER A 13 -2.52 6.84 4.70
CA SER A 13 -3.05 5.83 5.60
C SER A 13 -3.37 4.56 4.81
N TYR A 14 -2.58 3.51 5.01
CA TYR A 14 -2.65 2.26 4.25
C TYR A 14 -3.40 1.18 5.02
N ARG A 15 -4.30 0.47 4.34
CA ARG A 15 -5.00 -0.71 4.82
C ARG A 15 -5.05 -1.76 3.72
N ALA A 16 -4.69 -2.99 4.05
CA ALA A 16 -4.84 -4.13 3.15
C ALA A 16 -5.80 -5.16 3.75
N PHE A 17 -6.51 -5.85 2.86
CA PHE A 17 -7.57 -6.79 3.15
C PHE A 17 -7.30 -8.11 2.43
N LYS A 18 -7.51 -9.22 3.13
CA LYS A 18 -7.56 -10.55 2.53
C LYS A 18 -8.68 -10.59 1.50
N ASN A 19 -8.45 -11.23 0.36
CA ASN A 19 -9.45 -11.44 -0.68
C ASN A 19 -10.32 -12.66 -0.34
N ASP A 20 -10.98 -12.60 0.82
CA ASP A 20 -11.87 -13.65 1.31
C ASP A 20 -13.30 -13.36 0.82
N ASP A 21 -13.97 -14.35 0.24
CA ASP A 21 -15.31 -14.22 -0.33
C ASP A 21 -16.43 -14.62 0.65
N ASP A 22 -16.08 -15.11 1.85
CA ASP A 22 -17.05 -15.43 2.89
C ASP A 22 -17.69 -14.16 3.48
N LEU A 23 -18.91 -13.88 3.04
CA LEU A 23 -19.71 -12.74 3.49
C LEU A 23 -20.11 -12.81 4.97
N SER A 24 -19.92 -13.94 5.64
CA SER A 24 -20.20 -14.08 7.08
C SER A 24 -19.05 -13.58 7.96
N LEU A 25 -17.86 -13.38 7.39
CA LEU A 25 -16.70 -12.91 8.13
C LEU A 25 -16.86 -11.46 8.58
N PRO A 26 -16.55 -11.16 9.86
CA PRO A 26 -16.40 -9.78 10.31
C PRO A 26 -15.32 -9.03 9.52
N PHE A 27 -15.56 -7.78 9.17
CA PHE A 27 -14.59 -6.94 8.44
C PHE A 27 -13.21 -6.85 9.11
N ASN A 28 -13.14 -6.94 10.44
CA ASN A 28 -11.87 -6.91 11.16
C ASN A 28 -11.00 -8.15 10.88
N ASP A 29 -11.62 -9.28 10.56
CA ASP A 29 -10.92 -10.55 10.29
C ASP A 29 -10.35 -10.58 8.86
N LEU A 30 -10.86 -9.70 7.98
CA LEU A 30 -10.30 -9.41 6.67
C LEU A 30 -9.01 -8.60 6.75
N ARG A 31 -8.63 -8.03 7.90
CA ARG A 31 -7.40 -7.22 8.03
C ARG A 31 -6.17 -8.05 7.66
N PHE A 32 -5.50 -7.65 6.59
CA PHE A 32 -4.19 -8.17 6.20
C PHE A 32 -3.06 -7.33 6.80
N ALA A 33 -3.13 -6.00 6.65
CA ALA A 33 -2.13 -5.08 7.19
C ALA A 33 -2.70 -3.67 7.40
N THR A 34 -2.10 -2.93 8.32
CA THR A 34 -2.34 -1.49 8.53
C THR A 34 -1.01 -0.80 8.70
N ALA A 35 -0.80 0.31 8.01
CA ALA A 35 0.49 0.98 7.98
C ALA A 35 0.37 2.47 7.61
N THR A 36 1.47 3.19 7.78
CA THR A 36 1.72 4.44 7.09
C THR A 36 2.57 4.16 5.86
N LEU A 37 2.04 4.54 4.70
CA LEU A 37 2.77 4.54 3.43
C LEU A 37 3.28 5.95 3.17
N THR A 38 4.58 6.11 2.98
CA THR A 38 5.20 7.38 2.59
C THR A 38 5.85 7.19 1.23
N LEU A 39 5.47 8.01 0.26
CA LEU A 39 5.96 7.95 -1.11
C LEU A 39 6.76 9.20 -1.46
N ASP A 40 7.81 9.01 -2.25
CA ASP A 40 8.53 10.05 -2.98
C ASP A 40 8.42 9.73 -4.48
N ALA A 41 7.67 10.57 -5.20
CA ALA A 41 7.39 10.42 -6.61
C ALA A 41 8.07 11.56 -7.37
N LYS A 42 8.84 11.22 -8.40
CA LYS A 42 9.64 12.19 -9.15
C LYS A 42 9.03 12.47 -10.52
N LEU A 43 9.49 13.54 -11.16
CA LEU A 43 9.04 13.96 -12.49
C LEU A 43 9.48 13.02 -13.61
N ASP A 44 10.46 12.14 -13.36
CA ASP A 44 10.91 11.09 -14.26
C ASP A 44 10.12 9.78 -14.09
N ASP A 45 8.94 9.86 -13.44
CA ASP A 45 8.03 8.76 -13.16
C ASP A 45 8.60 7.67 -12.21
N THR A 46 9.76 7.91 -11.58
CA THR A 46 10.26 7.03 -10.52
C THR A 46 9.47 7.19 -9.23
N LEU A 47 9.29 6.08 -8.52
CA LEU A 47 8.54 6.02 -7.27
C LEU A 47 9.36 5.26 -6.22
N SER A 48 9.57 5.89 -5.08
CA SER A 48 10.21 5.25 -3.94
C SER A 48 9.44 5.53 -2.66
N GLY A 49 9.77 4.86 -1.56
CA GLY A 49 9.08 5.13 -0.32
C GLY A 49 9.35 4.14 0.80
N THR A 50 8.51 4.23 1.82
CA THR A 50 8.48 3.26 2.92
C THR A 50 7.05 2.89 3.28
N LEU A 51 6.85 1.64 3.68
CA LEU A 51 5.62 1.18 4.31
C LEU A 51 5.96 0.73 5.72
N LYS A 52 5.46 1.43 6.73
CA LYS A 52 5.75 1.15 8.15
C LYS A 52 4.47 0.87 8.90
N GLY A 53 4.38 -0.27 9.57
CA GLY A 53 3.22 -0.66 10.33
C GLY A 53 3.58 -1.33 11.63
N GLU A 54 2.57 -1.48 12.48
CA GLU A 54 2.62 -2.28 13.69
C GLU A 54 2.00 -3.64 13.39
N GLY A 55 2.61 -4.71 13.93
CA GLY A 55 2.10 -6.07 13.83
C GLY A 55 0.83 -6.31 14.67
N TRP A 56 0.35 -7.56 14.66
CA TRP A 56 -0.64 -8.02 15.64
C TRP A 56 0.05 -8.17 16.99
N GLY A 57 -0.28 -7.28 17.92
CA GLY A 57 0.44 -7.13 19.19
C GLY A 57 1.55 -6.08 19.09
N THR A 58 1.68 -5.26 20.13
CA THR A 58 2.43 -3.99 20.21
C THR A 58 3.95 -4.09 20.10
N TRP A 59 4.52 -5.21 19.66
CA TRP A 59 5.96 -5.50 19.85
C TRP A 59 6.77 -5.72 18.57
N ILE A 60 6.14 -5.75 17.40
CA ILE A 60 6.86 -5.88 16.12
C ILE A 60 6.47 -4.71 15.22
N GLU A 61 7.28 -3.66 15.26
CA GLU A 61 7.33 -2.70 14.16
C GLU A 61 7.91 -3.40 12.94
N TRP A 62 7.25 -3.28 11.80
CA TRP A 62 7.75 -3.78 10.52
C TRP A 62 7.82 -2.64 9.51
N GLY A 63 8.79 -2.74 8.61
CA GLY A 63 9.03 -1.75 7.57
C GLY A 63 9.36 -2.42 6.24
N LEU A 64 8.95 -1.83 5.13
CA LEU A 64 9.43 -2.15 3.79
C LEU A 64 10.02 -0.89 3.16
N ASN A 65 11.16 -1.03 2.48
CA ASN A 65 11.67 -0.02 1.55
C ASN A 65 11.03 -0.29 0.19
N LEU A 66 10.49 0.75 -0.43
CA LEU A 66 9.71 0.65 -1.67
C LEU A 66 10.48 1.26 -2.84
N GLU A 67 10.52 0.55 -3.96
CA GLU A 67 11.09 1.04 -5.22
C GLU A 67 10.25 0.57 -6.41
N GLY A 68 10.00 1.47 -7.35
CA GLY A 68 9.19 1.22 -8.53
C GLY A 68 9.03 2.43 -9.43
N ALA A 69 7.97 2.42 -10.23
CA ALA A 69 7.69 3.47 -11.19
C ALA A 69 6.20 3.57 -11.50
N ARG A 70 5.83 4.70 -12.11
CA ARG A 70 4.50 4.88 -12.71
C ARG A 70 4.26 3.86 -13.81
N GLU A 71 3.00 3.44 -13.92
CA GLU A 71 2.54 2.54 -14.96
C GLU A 71 1.22 3.07 -15.54
N GLY A 72 1.28 3.67 -16.72
CA GLY A 72 0.12 4.35 -17.32
C GLY A 72 -0.24 5.66 -16.63
N GLU A 73 -1.44 6.19 -16.90
CA GLU A 73 -1.79 7.55 -16.48
C GLU A 73 -2.01 7.67 -14.96
N ALA A 74 -2.71 6.71 -14.35
CA ALA A 74 -3.03 6.72 -12.92
C ALA A 74 -2.33 5.60 -12.13
N GLY A 75 -1.68 4.65 -12.82
CA GLY A 75 -1.16 3.43 -12.23
C GLY A 75 0.30 3.52 -11.80
N PHE A 76 0.73 2.52 -11.03
CA PHE A 76 2.13 2.28 -10.68
C PHE A 76 2.36 0.81 -10.31
N GLN A 77 3.64 0.43 -10.34
CA GLN A 77 4.11 -0.83 -9.80
C GLN A 77 5.34 -0.57 -8.93
N PHE A 78 5.41 -1.18 -7.75
CA PHE A 78 6.62 -1.16 -6.92
C PHE A 78 6.85 -2.49 -6.18
N GLN A 79 8.09 -2.72 -5.78
CA GLN A 79 8.48 -3.79 -4.88
C GLN A 79 8.75 -3.21 -3.49
N GLY A 80 8.29 -3.89 -2.45
CA GLY A 80 8.66 -3.63 -1.07
C GLY A 80 9.61 -4.70 -0.57
N VAL A 81 10.79 -4.29 -0.08
CA VAL A 81 11.82 -5.19 0.43
C VAL A 81 12.30 -4.79 1.83
N ASN A 82 12.56 -5.78 2.67
CA ASN A 82 13.33 -5.60 3.90
C ASN A 82 13.83 -6.95 4.43
N GLU A 83 14.71 -6.92 5.43
CA GLU A 83 15.01 -8.06 6.29
C GLU A 83 14.40 -7.79 7.67
N ILE A 84 13.56 -8.71 8.15
CA ILE A 84 12.86 -8.56 9.44
C ILE A 84 13.03 -9.85 10.22
N GLN A 85 13.69 -9.77 11.37
CA GLN A 85 14.00 -10.91 12.24
C GLN A 85 14.73 -12.05 11.50
N GLY A 86 15.61 -11.71 10.56
CA GLY A 86 16.37 -12.67 9.75
C GLY A 86 15.61 -13.28 8.56
N ASP A 87 14.32 -12.97 8.40
CA ASP A 87 13.55 -13.33 7.21
C ASP A 87 13.62 -12.22 6.17
N GLN A 88 13.88 -12.58 4.91
CA GLN A 88 13.75 -11.67 3.79
C GLN A 88 12.28 -11.47 3.43
N TRP A 89 11.84 -10.23 3.40
CA TRP A 89 10.49 -9.83 3.02
C TRP A 89 10.56 -9.22 1.64
N VAL A 90 9.81 -9.79 0.69
CA VAL A 90 9.66 -9.25 -0.66
C VAL A 90 8.19 -9.27 -1.01
N TYR A 91 7.67 -8.13 -1.42
CA TYR A 91 6.28 -7.94 -1.84
C TYR A 91 6.22 -7.20 -3.16
N THR A 92 5.32 -7.62 -4.03
CA THR A 92 5.01 -6.91 -5.27
C THR A 92 3.68 -6.19 -5.11
N TYR A 93 3.65 -4.92 -5.51
CA TYR A 93 2.46 -4.07 -5.48
C TYR A 93 2.15 -3.57 -6.88
N ARG A 94 0.87 -3.55 -7.21
CA ARG A 94 0.34 -2.81 -8.36
C ARG A 94 -0.83 -1.98 -7.90
N GLY A 95 -0.84 -0.69 -8.21
CA GLY A 95 -1.89 0.21 -7.75
C GLY A 95 -2.28 1.23 -8.78
N THR A 96 -3.40 1.90 -8.50
CA THR A 96 -3.92 2.99 -9.31
C THR A 96 -4.56 4.04 -8.42
N MET A 97 -4.46 5.30 -8.84
CA MET A 97 -5.18 6.39 -8.23
C MET A 97 -6.64 6.35 -8.65
N LEU A 98 -7.54 6.36 -7.68
CA LEU A 98 -8.97 6.44 -7.94
C LEU A 98 -9.37 7.87 -8.29
N GLU A 99 -10.26 7.98 -9.27
CA GLU A 99 -10.93 9.22 -9.59
C GLU A 99 -11.79 9.67 -8.40
N THR A 100 -11.73 10.96 -8.08
CA THR A 100 -12.59 11.57 -7.06
C THR A 100 -13.80 12.18 -7.76
N LEU A 101 -15.00 11.76 -7.36
CA LEU A 101 -16.24 12.30 -7.91
C LEU A 101 -16.34 13.81 -7.66
N SER A 102 -16.70 14.57 -8.69
CA SER A 102 -16.75 16.03 -8.65
C SER A 102 -17.75 16.57 -7.62
N GLU A 103 -18.77 15.83 -7.24
CA GLU A 103 -19.80 16.27 -6.30
C GLU A 103 -19.50 15.88 -4.85
N ALA A 104 -18.43 15.10 -4.62
CA ALA A 104 -18.07 14.65 -3.27
C ALA A 104 -17.67 15.83 -2.39
N SER A 105 -18.30 15.92 -1.21
CA SER A 105 -18.01 16.96 -0.20
C SER A 105 -16.78 16.61 0.66
N ASN A 106 -16.34 15.36 0.66
CA ASN A 106 -15.26 14.81 1.47
C ASN A 106 -14.09 14.32 0.60
N ARG A 107 -13.69 15.11 -0.40
CA ARG A 107 -12.65 14.74 -1.36
C ARG A 107 -11.33 14.36 -0.66
N ARG A 108 -10.79 13.24 -1.08
CA ARG A 108 -9.49 12.69 -0.67
C ARG A 108 -8.91 11.94 -1.86
N PHE A 109 -7.61 12.10 -2.10
CA PHE A 109 -6.92 11.21 -3.00
C PHE A 109 -6.88 9.81 -2.38
N VAL A 110 -7.24 8.83 -3.19
CA VAL A 110 -7.26 7.43 -2.80
C VAL A 110 -6.48 6.65 -3.84
N ILE A 111 -5.60 5.77 -3.36
CA ILE A 111 -4.98 4.74 -4.17
C ILE A 111 -5.63 3.42 -3.78
N THR A 112 -5.90 2.58 -4.77
CA THR A 112 -6.28 1.18 -4.55
C THR A 112 -5.38 0.27 -5.37
N GLY A 113 -5.25 -0.99 -4.96
CA GLY A 113 -4.44 -1.92 -5.72
C GLY A 113 -4.34 -3.29 -5.09
N THR A 114 -3.40 -4.07 -5.60
CA THR A 114 -3.09 -5.42 -5.14
C THR A 114 -1.70 -5.48 -4.57
N VAL A 115 -1.53 -6.37 -3.60
CA VAL A 115 -0.25 -6.72 -3.00
C VAL A 115 -0.12 -8.23 -2.96
N MET A 116 1.06 -8.74 -3.29
CA MET A 116 1.35 -10.17 -3.22
C MET A 116 2.66 -10.37 -2.47
N ARG A 117 2.67 -11.34 -1.55
CA ARG A 117 3.90 -11.82 -0.92
C ARG A 117 4.71 -12.60 -1.94
N SER A 118 5.89 -12.11 -2.32
CA SER A 118 6.70 -12.73 -3.38
C SER A 118 7.56 -13.90 -2.86
N LEU A 119 7.88 -13.94 -1.56
CA LEU A 119 8.67 -15.00 -0.92
C LEU A 119 7.95 -15.61 0.28
N ALA A 120 8.06 -16.92 0.43
CA ALA A 120 7.64 -17.63 1.64
C ALA A 120 8.59 -17.31 2.79
N ARG A 121 8.12 -17.47 4.03
CA ARG A 121 8.86 -17.09 5.24
C ARG A 121 9.06 -18.27 6.16
N VAL A 122 10.14 -18.23 6.93
CA VAL A 122 10.49 -19.31 7.86
C VAL A 122 9.99 -19.01 9.27
N HIS A 123 10.02 -17.74 9.72
CA HIS A 123 9.71 -17.36 11.10
C HIS A 123 8.32 -16.72 11.29
N VAL A 124 7.65 -16.31 10.22
CA VAL A 124 6.28 -15.74 10.27
C VAL A 124 5.35 -16.52 9.33
N PRO A 125 4.16 -16.95 9.78
CA PRO A 125 3.22 -17.66 8.93
C PRO A 125 2.87 -16.93 7.61
N GLY A 126 2.72 -17.70 6.54
CA GLY A 126 2.16 -17.28 5.26
C GLY A 126 3.05 -17.59 4.06
N GLU A 127 2.41 -18.02 2.99
CA GLU A 127 3.04 -18.61 1.82
C GLU A 127 3.42 -17.55 0.77
N ALA A 128 4.38 -17.90 -0.09
CA ALA A 128 4.59 -17.14 -1.33
C ALA A 128 3.29 -17.17 -2.15
N GLY A 129 2.96 -16.07 -2.81
CA GLY A 129 1.76 -15.94 -3.62
C GLY A 129 0.51 -15.49 -2.85
N GLU A 130 0.58 -15.34 -1.52
CA GLU A 130 -0.53 -14.78 -0.74
C GLU A 130 -0.86 -13.36 -1.26
N HIS A 131 -2.09 -13.20 -1.73
CA HIS A 131 -2.55 -12.02 -2.47
C HIS A 131 -3.66 -11.30 -1.69
N ALA A 132 -3.52 -9.99 -1.54
CA ALA A 132 -4.46 -9.12 -0.84
C ALA A 132 -4.74 -7.86 -1.68
N THR A 133 -5.83 -7.18 -1.36
CA THR A 133 -6.19 -5.89 -1.94
C THR A 133 -5.91 -4.78 -0.93
N PHE A 134 -5.48 -3.60 -1.37
CA PHE A 134 -5.23 -2.48 -0.47
C PHE A 134 -5.93 -1.20 -0.89
N ILE A 135 -6.16 -0.34 0.09
CA ILE A 135 -6.56 1.05 -0.06
C ILE A 135 -5.58 1.93 0.73
N ALA A 136 -5.15 3.03 0.12
CA ALA A 136 -4.34 4.05 0.76
C ALA A 136 -4.99 5.42 0.58
N VAL A 137 -5.30 6.09 1.69
CA VAL A 137 -5.94 7.41 1.69
C VAL A 137 -4.91 8.48 2.02
N LYS A 138 -4.84 9.54 1.21
CA LYS A 138 -3.90 10.63 1.42
C LYS A 138 -4.16 11.31 2.76
N ARG A 139 -3.11 11.53 3.55
CA ARG A 139 -3.22 12.22 4.84
C ARG A 139 -3.29 13.74 4.69
N ALA A 140 -2.68 14.29 3.64
CA ALA A 140 -2.83 15.69 3.27
C ALA A 140 -4.26 15.97 2.79
N HIS A 141 -4.72 17.21 2.97
CA HIS A 141 -6.00 17.65 2.45
C HIS A 141 -5.99 17.69 0.93
N TYR A 142 -7.16 17.44 0.33
CA TYR A 142 -7.37 17.64 -1.09
C TYR A 142 -7.31 19.15 -1.39
N PRO A 143 -6.58 19.60 -2.42
CA PRO A 143 -6.50 21.02 -2.75
C PRO A 143 -7.86 21.52 -3.25
N ASP A 144 -8.27 22.71 -2.80
CA ASP A 144 -9.53 23.35 -3.20
C ASP A 144 -9.57 23.70 -4.69
#